data_AF-A0A2P4YH07-F1
#
_entry.id   AF-A0A2P4YH07-F1
#
_cell.length_a   1.000
_cell.length_b   1.000
_cell.length_c   1.000
_cell.angle_alpha   90.00
_cell.angle_beta   90.00
_cell.angle_gamma   90.00
#
_symmetry.space_group_name_H-M   'P 1'
#
loop_
_entity.id
_entity.type
_entity.pdbx_description
1 polymer ?
#
loop_
_entity_poly.entity_id
_entity_poly.type
_entity_poly.pdbx_seq_one_letter_code
_entity_poly.pdbx_strand_id
1 'polypeptide(L)'
;MKGVLSDSNNLFGTRLQQELMRGTIYEHVSGGDPKHIPSLTYEDLRAFHAKNYHPSNCCFYSYGDLPLTDHLAYLDQEILNKFDYRADSAATRVNTEGFSMYKQDSENSELIVVEGPSSNMSGEVCDPNTKYCMTKFVDVKSTDPFPTFVLRIVGYLLTNGPASPLFKALIDSDLAQDFSVGTGFDTSTYYPTFGVGVEGIKGGKDAVPAIRKAVHDALGKVVAEGFEQERVAGLLHQLELSLKHVTGNFGLQLMHGISSVWAHDGDVIQNLQLNPLLERLNDEMSRDPKFLESYVRDYLMRDDLREVQMLMLPSEDFVRDQERRERESLAATLIEQSNADLDRLARTTEQLERHQQKKQPVECLPTLTLDDIPRVEEGNFDHIDKTQLNSTSTEFVGVPSTNEISYLRLLFDMEALPPAYHRYMNVFTTVFGSLGTSRYAYDELPTVIANCSGGVSCSAMTAPSLTNVHSEPSKQSLLLSTMCLPHKVDETLSLLHELLTDTQFL
;
A
#
# COMPACT_ATOMS: atom_id res chain seq x y z
N MET A 1 -8.23 -6.04 16.62
CA MET A 1 -9.33 -5.41 15.85
C MET A 1 -9.88 -4.12 16.44
N LYS A 2 -10.12 -3.98 17.76
CA LYS A 2 -10.54 -2.67 18.33
C LYS A 2 -9.57 -1.54 17.98
N GLY A 3 -8.26 -1.75 18.17
CA GLY A 3 -7.24 -0.77 17.79
C GLY A 3 -7.08 -0.57 16.28
N VAL A 4 -7.52 -1.52 15.45
CA VAL A 4 -7.49 -1.37 13.98
C VAL A 4 -8.64 -0.48 13.53
N LEU A 5 -9.85 -0.70 14.06
CA LEU A 5 -11.04 0.08 13.71
C LEU A 5 -11.17 1.40 14.50
N SER A 6 -10.25 1.70 15.42
CA SER A 6 -10.12 3.03 16.01
C SER A 6 -9.36 4.00 15.10
N ASP A 7 -8.57 3.47 14.17
CA ASP A 7 -7.97 4.27 13.10
C ASP A 7 -9.05 4.65 12.07
N SER A 8 -9.18 5.94 11.78
CA SER A 8 -10.26 6.47 10.95
C SER A 8 -10.15 6.00 9.49
N ASN A 9 -8.94 5.76 8.99
CA ASN A 9 -8.67 5.28 7.64
C ASN A 9 -9.12 3.83 7.48
N ASN A 10 -8.73 2.96 8.41
CA ASN A 10 -9.17 1.57 8.45
C ASN A 10 -10.68 1.45 8.62
N LEU A 11 -11.28 2.26 9.50
CA LEU A 11 -12.74 2.29 9.68
C LEU A 11 -13.43 2.66 8.38
N PHE A 12 -13.02 3.76 7.74
CA PHE A 12 -13.61 4.26 6.51
C PHE A 12 -13.49 3.25 5.37
N GLY A 13 -12.27 2.75 5.10
CA GLY A 13 -12.02 1.76 4.06
C GLY A 13 -12.80 0.46 4.28
N THR A 14 -12.89 -0.01 5.54
CA THR A 14 -13.70 -1.19 5.88
C THR A 14 -15.16 -0.95 5.52
N ARG A 15 -15.78 0.14 6.01
CA ARG A 15 -17.20 0.43 5.73
C ARG A 15 -17.46 0.62 4.24
N LEU A 16 -16.57 1.31 3.54
CA LEU A 16 -16.64 1.50 2.09
C LEU A 16 -16.68 0.16 1.34
N GLN A 17 -15.80 -0.78 1.72
CA GLN A 17 -15.78 -2.13 1.15
C GLN A 17 -17.08 -2.88 1.44
N GLN A 18 -17.58 -2.85 2.69
CA GLN A 18 -18.84 -3.52 3.04
C GLN A 18 -20.01 -3.01 2.18
N GLU A 19 -20.08 -1.71 1.96
CA GLU A 19 -21.13 -1.07 1.17
C GLU A 19 -21.02 -1.36 -0.32
N LEU A 20 -19.82 -1.33 -0.90
CA LEU A 20 -19.63 -1.63 -2.32
C LEU A 20 -19.86 -3.12 -2.62
N MET A 21 -19.35 -3.99 -1.74
CA MET A 21 -19.25 -5.43 -1.97
C MET A 21 -20.43 -6.23 -1.41
N ARG A 22 -21.54 -5.58 -1.03
CA ARG A 22 -22.71 -6.29 -0.45
C ARG A 22 -23.18 -7.44 -1.34
N GLY A 23 -23.45 -8.58 -0.74
CA GLY A 23 -23.85 -9.82 -1.42
C GLY A 23 -22.67 -10.69 -1.89
N THR A 24 -21.43 -10.27 -1.61
CA THR A 24 -20.22 -11.07 -1.86
C THR A 24 -19.52 -11.41 -0.55
N ILE A 25 -18.57 -12.34 -0.59
CA ILE A 25 -17.73 -12.67 0.58
C ILE A 25 -16.90 -11.48 1.10
N TYR A 26 -16.66 -10.47 0.25
CA TYR A 26 -15.86 -9.29 0.58
C TYR A 26 -16.64 -8.25 1.41
N GLU A 27 -17.94 -8.44 1.63
CA GLU A 27 -18.71 -7.56 2.53
C GLU A 27 -18.36 -7.75 4.01
N HIS A 28 -17.71 -8.86 4.35
CA HIS A 28 -17.37 -9.23 5.72
C HIS A 28 -16.01 -8.64 6.15
N VAL A 29 -15.90 -8.30 7.43
CA VAL A 29 -14.63 -7.87 8.04
C VAL A 29 -13.81 -9.12 8.39
N SER A 30 -12.94 -9.55 7.48
CA SER A 30 -12.16 -10.79 7.61
C SER A 30 -11.25 -10.83 8.85
N GLY A 31 -10.72 -9.68 9.28
CA GLY A 31 -9.96 -9.57 10.53
C GLY A 31 -10.84 -9.72 11.79
N GLY A 32 -12.16 -9.58 11.64
CA GLY A 32 -13.18 -9.64 12.69
C GLY A 32 -13.66 -8.27 13.14
N ASP A 33 -14.97 -7.98 12.97
CA ASP A 33 -15.59 -6.84 13.62
C ASP A 33 -15.67 -7.11 15.14
N PRO A 34 -15.13 -6.24 16.02
CA PRO A 34 -15.21 -6.40 17.47
C PRO A 34 -16.61 -6.71 18.00
N LYS A 35 -17.67 -6.27 17.32
CA LYS A 35 -19.06 -6.56 17.70
C LYS A 35 -19.45 -8.02 17.44
N HIS A 36 -18.82 -8.68 16.48
CA HIS A 36 -19.15 -10.05 16.04
C HIS A 36 -18.12 -11.09 16.49
N ILE A 37 -16.89 -10.69 16.85
CA ILE A 37 -15.87 -11.64 17.37
C ILE A 37 -16.40 -12.48 18.56
N PRO A 38 -17.12 -11.91 19.55
CA PRO A 38 -17.60 -12.69 20.70
C PRO A 38 -18.65 -13.77 20.35
N SER A 39 -19.27 -13.72 19.16
CA SER A 39 -20.22 -14.75 18.73
C SER A 39 -19.57 -15.95 18.05
N LEU A 40 -18.25 -15.94 17.83
CA LEU A 40 -17.53 -17.07 17.24
C LEU A 40 -17.44 -18.24 18.24
N THR A 41 -17.92 -19.41 17.85
CA THR A 41 -17.82 -20.64 18.65
C THR A 41 -16.54 -21.43 18.34
N TYR A 42 -16.13 -22.30 19.26
CA TYR A 42 -14.98 -23.18 19.05
C TYR A 42 -15.25 -24.20 17.92
N GLU A 43 -16.48 -24.67 17.83
CA GLU A 43 -16.95 -25.58 16.79
C GLU A 43 -16.86 -24.92 15.40
N ASP A 44 -17.29 -23.66 15.27
CA ASP A 44 -17.19 -22.90 14.03
C ASP A 44 -15.72 -22.70 13.62
N LEU A 45 -14.85 -22.35 14.59
CA LEU A 45 -13.41 -22.21 14.34
C LEU A 45 -12.79 -23.52 13.82
N ARG A 46 -13.12 -24.65 14.45
CA ARG A 46 -12.64 -25.98 14.02
C ARG A 46 -13.19 -26.38 12.67
N ALA A 47 -14.48 -26.14 12.41
CA ALA A 47 -15.11 -26.44 11.13
C ALA A 47 -14.49 -25.59 10.00
N PHE A 48 -14.24 -24.31 10.26
CA PHE A 48 -13.55 -23.43 9.32
C PHE A 48 -12.14 -23.95 9.01
N HIS A 49 -11.36 -24.31 10.02
CA HIS A 49 -10.03 -24.89 9.81
C HIS A 49 -10.09 -26.19 9.00
N ALA A 50 -10.95 -27.14 9.41
CA ALA A 50 -11.09 -28.43 8.75
C ALA A 50 -11.54 -28.30 7.27
N LYS A 51 -12.31 -27.26 6.94
CA LYS A 51 -12.73 -26.96 5.57
C LYS A 51 -11.60 -26.33 4.75
N ASN A 52 -10.98 -25.27 5.25
CA ASN A 52 -10.12 -24.37 4.47
C ASN A 52 -8.63 -24.74 4.47
N TYR A 53 -8.13 -25.44 5.49
CA TYR A 53 -6.70 -25.77 5.67
C TYR A 53 -6.31 -27.16 5.14
N HIS A 54 -7.19 -27.82 4.40
CA HIS A 54 -6.87 -29.09 3.75
C HIS A 54 -5.90 -28.87 2.58
N PRO A 55 -4.87 -29.71 2.36
CA PRO A 55 -3.87 -29.48 1.30
C PRO A 55 -4.43 -29.32 -0.12
N SER A 56 -5.55 -29.97 -0.44
CA SER A 56 -6.30 -29.76 -1.70
C SER A 56 -6.73 -28.31 -1.97
N ASN A 57 -6.72 -27.44 -0.97
CA ASN A 57 -7.05 -26.01 -1.06
C ASN A 57 -5.81 -25.10 -0.83
N CYS A 58 -4.63 -25.67 -0.61
CA CYS A 58 -3.42 -24.91 -0.30
C CYS A 58 -2.62 -24.59 -1.55
N CYS A 59 -1.99 -23.42 -1.56
CA CYS A 59 -0.96 -23.04 -2.53
C CYS A 59 0.39 -23.04 -1.81
N PHE A 60 1.35 -23.82 -2.31
CA PHE A 60 2.71 -23.87 -1.75
C PHE A 60 3.64 -23.01 -2.59
N TYR A 61 4.36 -22.11 -1.92
CA TYR A 61 5.28 -21.16 -2.55
C TYR A 61 6.68 -21.30 -1.93
N SER A 62 7.69 -21.32 -2.78
CA SER A 62 9.10 -21.28 -2.40
C SER A 62 9.85 -20.34 -3.34
N TYR A 63 10.81 -19.58 -2.79
CA TYR A 63 11.68 -18.69 -3.54
C TYR A 63 13.09 -18.75 -2.95
N GLY A 64 14.10 -18.80 -3.81
CA GLY A 64 15.50 -18.84 -3.43
C GLY A 64 16.31 -19.74 -4.35
N ASP A 65 17.55 -19.99 -3.95
CA ASP A 65 18.51 -20.87 -4.62
C ASP A 65 18.56 -22.29 -4.05
N LEU A 66 17.78 -22.56 -2.99
CA LEU A 66 17.65 -23.90 -2.41
C LEU A 66 17.04 -24.89 -3.42
N PRO A 67 17.50 -26.16 -3.44
CA PRO A 67 16.95 -27.16 -4.34
C PRO A 67 15.46 -27.40 -4.14
N LEU A 68 14.66 -27.17 -5.18
CA LEU A 68 13.21 -27.40 -5.15
C LEU A 68 12.85 -28.85 -4.77
N THR A 69 13.66 -29.82 -5.16
CA THR A 69 13.44 -31.24 -4.85
C THR A 69 13.35 -31.51 -3.36
N ASP A 70 14.10 -30.79 -2.54
CA ASP A 70 14.15 -31.00 -1.10
C ASP A 70 12.88 -30.46 -0.44
N HIS A 71 12.37 -29.31 -0.92
CA HIS A 71 11.08 -28.77 -0.51
C HIS A 71 9.93 -29.72 -0.88
N LEU A 72 9.92 -30.24 -2.11
CA LEU A 72 8.88 -31.16 -2.57
C LEU A 72 8.91 -32.48 -1.79
N ALA A 73 10.10 -33.01 -1.50
CA ALA A 73 10.25 -34.22 -0.69
C ALA A 73 9.72 -34.01 0.74
N TYR A 74 10.03 -32.86 1.36
CA TYR A 74 9.50 -32.52 2.68
C TYR A 74 7.97 -32.38 2.66
N LEU A 75 7.42 -31.66 1.68
CA LEU A 75 5.96 -31.50 1.54
C LEU A 75 5.27 -32.85 1.38
N ASP A 76 5.80 -33.74 0.54
CA ASP A 76 5.25 -35.09 0.35
C ASP A 76 5.29 -35.90 1.65
N GLN A 77 6.46 -35.98 2.29
CA GLN A 77 6.69 -36.83 3.45
C GLN A 77 5.94 -36.36 4.71
N GLU A 78 5.90 -35.05 4.95
CA GLU A 78 5.39 -34.49 6.19
C GLU A 78 3.96 -33.98 6.11
N ILE A 79 3.46 -33.70 4.90
CA ILE A 79 2.14 -33.09 4.72
C ILE A 79 1.31 -33.92 3.75
N LEU A 80 1.63 -33.93 2.46
CA LEU A 80 0.71 -34.35 1.40
C LEU A 80 0.34 -35.84 1.47
N ASN A 81 1.29 -36.73 1.81
CA ASN A 81 1.01 -38.16 1.91
C ASN A 81 0.08 -38.55 3.08
N LYS A 82 -0.19 -37.62 4.01
CA LYS A 82 -1.05 -37.83 5.18
C LYS A 82 -2.52 -37.50 4.89
N PHE A 83 -2.85 -37.05 3.68
CA PHE A 83 -4.20 -36.62 3.30
C PHE A 83 -4.64 -37.23 1.97
N ASP A 84 -5.89 -37.68 1.92
CA ASP A 84 -6.57 -38.01 0.68
C ASP A 84 -7.11 -36.74 0.02
N TYR A 85 -7.28 -36.76 -1.32
CA TYR A 85 -7.92 -35.65 -2.02
C TYR A 85 -9.35 -35.39 -1.50
N ARG A 86 -9.69 -34.10 -1.39
CA ARG A 86 -11.01 -33.63 -0.90
C ARG A 86 -11.59 -32.57 -1.81
N ALA A 87 -12.65 -32.93 -2.51
CA ALA A 87 -13.29 -32.08 -3.51
C ALA A 87 -13.98 -30.85 -2.90
N ASP A 88 -14.59 -30.98 -1.72
CA ASP A 88 -15.25 -29.88 -1.00
C ASP A 88 -14.26 -28.79 -0.57
N SER A 89 -13.07 -29.18 -0.10
CA SER A 89 -11.99 -28.23 0.20
C SER A 89 -11.46 -27.58 -1.07
N ALA A 90 -11.18 -28.37 -2.11
CA ALA A 90 -10.68 -27.85 -3.39
C ALA A 90 -11.67 -26.89 -4.07
N ALA A 91 -12.96 -27.03 -3.78
CA ALA A 91 -14.04 -26.16 -4.27
C ALA A 91 -14.26 -24.92 -3.39
N THR A 92 -13.49 -24.72 -2.32
CA THR A 92 -13.61 -23.53 -1.45
C THR A 92 -12.93 -22.33 -2.12
N ARG A 93 -13.54 -21.87 -3.20
CA ARG A 93 -13.08 -20.76 -4.02
C ARG A 93 -14.13 -19.66 -3.99
N VAL A 94 -13.69 -18.43 -4.26
CA VAL A 94 -14.59 -17.30 -4.40
C VAL A 94 -15.57 -17.62 -5.53
N ASN A 95 -16.88 -17.55 -5.28
CA ASN A 95 -17.86 -17.70 -6.35
C ASN A 95 -17.74 -16.50 -7.28
N THR A 96 -17.10 -16.70 -8.42
CA THR A 96 -16.85 -15.67 -9.42
C THR A 96 -18.04 -15.55 -10.37
N GLU A 97 -19.24 -15.30 -9.83
CA GLU A 97 -20.41 -15.06 -10.68
C GLU A 97 -20.15 -13.88 -11.62
N GLY A 98 -20.79 -13.90 -12.78
CA GLY A 98 -20.61 -12.88 -13.81
C GLY A 98 -20.99 -11.48 -13.31
N PHE A 99 -20.46 -10.45 -13.97
CA PHE A 99 -20.63 -9.03 -13.61
C PHE A 99 -22.09 -8.53 -13.57
N SER A 100 -23.07 -9.36 -13.95
CA SER A 100 -24.50 -9.03 -13.91
C SER A 100 -25.01 -8.63 -12.53
N MET A 101 -24.42 -9.15 -11.45
CA MET A 101 -24.80 -8.77 -10.07
C MET A 101 -24.33 -7.36 -9.66
N TYR A 102 -23.45 -6.74 -10.45
CA TYR A 102 -22.92 -5.39 -10.22
C TYR A 102 -23.54 -4.35 -11.14
N LYS A 103 -24.55 -4.71 -11.93
CA LYS A 103 -25.32 -3.71 -12.66
C LYS A 103 -26.09 -2.85 -11.69
N GLN A 104 -26.19 -1.57 -11.99
CA GLN A 104 -26.88 -0.63 -11.13
C GLN A 104 -28.39 -0.89 -11.14
N ASP A 105 -28.98 -1.13 -9.96
CA ASP A 105 -30.43 -1.32 -9.81
C ASP A 105 -31.22 0.02 -9.81
N SER A 106 -30.55 1.16 -9.59
CA SER A 106 -31.17 2.49 -9.52
C SER A 106 -30.36 3.56 -10.26
N GLU A 107 -31.01 4.60 -10.79
CA GLU A 107 -30.37 5.66 -11.60
C GLU A 107 -29.42 6.59 -10.80
N ASN A 108 -29.27 6.44 -9.48
CA ASN A 108 -28.32 7.24 -8.68
C ASN A 108 -27.84 6.49 -7.43
N SER A 109 -26.53 6.40 -7.24
CA SER A 109 -25.93 6.00 -5.97
C SER A 109 -26.21 7.04 -4.90
N GLU A 110 -27.05 6.70 -3.91
CA GLU A 110 -27.32 7.57 -2.77
C GLU A 110 -26.05 7.81 -1.94
N LEU A 111 -25.90 9.03 -1.41
CA LEU A 111 -24.79 9.37 -0.53
C LEU A 111 -25.00 8.72 0.85
N ILE A 112 -24.14 7.77 1.19
CA ILE A 112 -24.10 7.12 2.50
C ILE A 112 -23.30 8.00 3.46
N VAL A 113 -23.91 8.40 4.57
CA VAL A 113 -23.23 9.19 5.61
C VAL A 113 -22.99 8.31 6.83
N VAL A 114 -21.73 8.20 7.24
CA VAL A 114 -21.29 7.46 8.43
C VAL A 114 -20.59 8.38 9.41
N GLU A 115 -20.54 7.97 10.68
CA GLU A 115 -19.76 8.66 11.70
C GLU A 115 -18.42 7.95 11.93
N GLY A 116 -17.38 8.72 12.22
CA GLY A 116 -16.05 8.23 12.60
C GLY A 116 -15.45 9.04 13.74
N PRO A 117 -14.29 8.64 14.27
CA PRO A 117 -13.64 9.36 15.36
C PRO A 117 -13.11 10.72 14.88
N SER A 118 -13.25 11.75 15.71
CA SER A 118 -12.59 13.06 15.49
C SER A 118 -11.07 12.95 15.63
N SER A 119 -10.34 13.83 14.93
CA SER A 119 -8.88 13.88 15.02
C SER A 119 -8.43 14.58 16.32
N ASN A 120 -7.35 14.09 16.93
CA ASN A 120 -6.67 14.77 18.03
C ASN A 120 -5.86 16.00 17.58
N MET A 121 -5.72 16.20 16.27
CA MET A 121 -5.01 17.31 15.63
C MET A 121 -5.96 18.34 15.02
N SER A 122 -7.26 18.30 15.34
CA SER A 122 -8.25 19.21 14.77
C SER A 122 -7.92 20.68 15.08
N GLY A 123 -7.58 21.47 14.06
CA GLY A 123 -7.70 22.92 14.11
C GLY A 123 -9.16 23.35 13.98
N GLU A 124 -9.49 24.60 14.35
CA GLU A 124 -10.88 25.11 14.44
C GLU A 124 -11.68 25.11 13.11
N VAL A 125 -11.07 24.82 11.95
CA VAL A 125 -11.69 25.07 10.63
C VAL A 125 -12.17 23.80 9.92
N CYS A 126 -11.46 22.67 10.04
CA CYS A 126 -11.81 21.41 9.39
C CYS A 126 -11.11 20.24 10.07
N ASP A 127 -11.85 19.19 10.41
CA ASP A 127 -11.27 17.96 10.94
C ASP A 127 -10.72 17.11 9.77
N PRO A 128 -9.44 16.70 9.80
CA PRO A 128 -8.84 15.86 8.75
C PRO A 128 -9.53 14.49 8.62
N ASN A 129 -10.28 14.04 9.63
CA ASN A 129 -11.08 12.82 9.55
C ASN A 129 -12.42 12.98 8.82
N THR A 130 -12.73 14.16 8.27
CA THR A 130 -13.84 14.32 7.32
C THR A 130 -13.44 13.74 5.97
N LYS A 131 -14.03 12.60 5.59
CA LYS A 131 -13.63 11.83 4.40
C LYS A 131 -14.77 11.60 3.45
N TYR A 132 -14.52 11.71 2.15
CA TYR A 132 -15.47 11.36 1.10
C TYR A 132 -14.81 10.42 0.10
N CYS A 133 -15.53 9.43 -0.40
CA CYS A 133 -15.07 8.59 -1.49
C CYS A 133 -16.24 8.21 -2.39
N MET A 134 -16.03 8.32 -3.70
CA MET A 134 -16.82 7.62 -4.71
C MET A 134 -16.01 6.43 -5.21
N THR A 135 -16.59 5.25 -5.19
CA THR A 135 -15.91 4.02 -5.64
C THR A 135 -16.88 3.16 -6.42
N LYS A 136 -16.39 2.53 -7.49
CA LYS A 136 -17.20 1.67 -8.34
C LYS A 136 -16.45 0.46 -8.81
N PHE A 137 -17.20 -0.54 -9.25
CA PHE A 137 -16.65 -1.70 -9.93
C PHE A 137 -16.11 -1.32 -11.31
N VAL A 138 -15.08 -2.05 -11.72
CA VAL A 138 -14.52 -1.99 -13.07
C VAL A 138 -14.72 -3.35 -13.73
N ASP A 139 -15.31 -3.36 -14.92
CA ASP A 139 -15.67 -4.57 -15.68
C ASP A 139 -14.44 -5.24 -16.32
N VAL A 140 -13.54 -5.71 -15.45
CA VAL A 140 -12.31 -6.43 -15.77
C VAL A 140 -12.15 -7.56 -14.76
N LYS A 141 -11.58 -8.69 -15.17
CA LYS A 141 -11.20 -9.74 -14.22
C LYS A 141 -9.88 -9.34 -13.57
N SER A 142 -9.82 -9.36 -12.24
CA SER A 142 -8.57 -9.13 -11.47
C SER A 142 -7.40 -10.03 -11.92
N THR A 143 -7.71 -11.20 -12.47
CA THR A 143 -6.74 -12.18 -12.99
C THR A 143 -6.27 -11.94 -14.42
N ASP A 144 -6.91 -11.05 -15.18
CA ASP A 144 -6.50 -10.70 -16.54
C ASP A 144 -5.32 -9.70 -16.47
N PRO A 145 -4.10 -10.12 -16.88
CA PRO A 145 -2.90 -9.34 -16.62
C PRO A 145 -2.86 -8.02 -17.40
N PHE A 146 -3.34 -7.99 -18.65
CA PHE A 146 -3.12 -6.82 -19.51
C PHE A 146 -4.07 -5.66 -19.19
N PRO A 147 -5.41 -5.81 -19.16
CA PRO A 147 -6.31 -4.73 -18.79
C PRO A 147 -6.06 -4.22 -17.36
N THR A 148 -5.76 -5.13 -16.42
CA THR A 148 -5.36 -4.78 -15.06
C THR A 148 -4.10 -3.92 -15.04
N PHE A 149 -3.08 -4.28 -15.82
CA PHE A 149 -1.84 -3.51 -15.95
C PHE A 149 -2.09 -2.11 -16.51
N VAL A 150 -2.88 -1.99 -17.59
CA VAL A 150 -3.22 -0.69 -18.19
C VAL A 150 -4.03 0.17 -17.21
N LEU A 151 -5.00 -0.40 -16.49
CA LEU A 151 -5.80 0.34 -15.50
C LEU A 151 -4.97 0.79 -14.29
N ARG A 152 -3.96 0.04 -13.87
CA ARG A 152 -3.00 0.49 -12.85
C ARG A 152 -2.21 1.72 -13.33
N ILE A 153 -1.74 1.71 -14.58
CA ILE A 153 -1.06 2.84 -15.20
C ILE A 153 -1.99 4.05 -15.29
N VAL A 154 -3.20 3.88 -15.81
CA VAL A 154 -4.21 4.94 -15.91
C VAL A 154 -4.57 5.49 -14.54
N GLY A 155 -4.81 4.62 -13.56
CA GLY A 155 -5.10 5.01 -12.17
C GLY A 155 -3.97 5.85 -11.58
N TYR A 156 -2.71 5.44 -11.75
CA TYR A 156 -1.55 6.19 -11.31
C TYR A 156 -1.44 7.55 -12.00
N LEU A 157 -1.63 7.61 -13.33
CA LEU A 157 -1.62 8.87 -14.07
C LEU A 157 -2.78 9.79 -13.63
N LEU A 158 -3.92 9.26 -13.20
CA LEU A 158 -5.02 10.08 -12.72
C LEU A 158 -4.78 10.69 -11.34
N THR A 159 -4.14 9.95 -10.42
CA THR A 159 -4.09 10.33 -8.99
C THR A 159 -2.70 10.70 -8.48
N ASN A 160 -1.62 10.14 -9.00
CA ASN A 160 -0.31 10.23 -8.36
C ASN A 160 0.50 11.49 -8.74
N GLY A 161 0.89 12.27 -7.73
CA GLY A 161 1.74 13.44 -7.85
C GLY A 161 0.97 14.74 -8.15
N PRO A 162 1.59 15.91 -7.93
CA PRO A 162 0.95 17.22 -8.11
C PRO A 162 0.59 17.53 -9.56
N ALA A 163 1.28 16.92 -10.52
CA ALA A 163 0.94 17.00 -11.94
C ALA A 163 -0.38 16.31 -12.30
N SER A 164 -0.95 15.48 -11.40
CA SER A 164 -2.07 14.61 -11.75
C SER A 164 -3.38 15.38 -11.96
N PRO A 165 -4.21 14.99 -12.95
CA PRO A 165 -5.48 15.66 -13.20
C PRO A 165 -6.39 15.72 -11.98
N LEU A 166 -6.47 14.66 -11.18
CA LEU A 166 -7.30 14.63 -9.98
C LEU A 166 -6.65 15.41 -8.82
N PHE A 167 -5.32 15.43 -8.71
CA PHE A 167 -4.66 16.27 -7.70
C PHE A 167 -4.93 17.75 -7.98
N LYS A 168 -4.73 18.20 -9.22
CA LYS A 168 -5.03 19.58 -9.65
C LYS A 168 -6.50 19.95 -9.46
N ALA A 169 -7.41 19.02 -9.72
CA ALA A 169 -8.85 19.26 -9.65
C ALA A 169 -9.43 19.22 -8.23
N LEU A 170 -8.74 18.63 -7.25
CA LEU A 170 -9.26 18.41 -5.90
C LEU A 170 -8.42 19.11 -4.82
N ILE A 171 -7.10 18.96 -4.90
CA ILE A 171 -6.16 19.45 -3.88
C ILE A 171 -5.74 20.89 -4.20
N ASP A 172 -5.26 21.17 -5.42
CA ASP A 172 -4.86 22.54 -5.81
C ASP A 172 -6.05 23.51 -5.87
N SER A 173 -7.26 22.98 -6.09
CA SER A 173 -8.50 23.76 -6.03
C SER A 173 -9.01 24.01 -4.62
N ASP A 174 -8.30 23.55 -3.57
CA ASP A 174 -8.64 23.71 -2.15
C ASP A 174 -10.02 23.10 -1.79
N LEU A 175 -10.45 22.06 -2.53
CA LEU A 175 -11.69 21.31 -2.22
C LEU A 175 -11.44 20.28 -1.10
N ALA A 176 -10.21 19.78 -0.99
CA ALA A 176 -9.76 18.85 0.02
C ALA A 176 -8.27 19.06 0.34
N GLN A 177 -7.83 18.53 1.48
CA GLN A 177 -6.43 18.62 1.93
C GLN A 177 -5.55 17.55 1.31
N ASP A 178 -6.06 16.32 1.20
CA ASP A 178 -5.34 15.19 0.63
C ASP A 178 -6.32 14.14 0.06
N PHE A 179 -5.80 13.14 -0.63
CA PHE A 179 -6.53 11.93 -1.00
C PHE A 179 -6.80 11.06 0.22
N SER A 180 -7.94 10.35 0.21
CA SER A 180 -8.31 9.40 1.27
C SER A 180 -8.26 7.95 0.80
N VAL A 181 -8.42 7.04 1.76
CA VAL A 181 -8.53 5.59 1.52
C VAL A 181 -9.64 5.30 0.49
N GLY A 182 -9.36 4.38 -0.43
CA GLY A 182 -10.25 4.03 -1.54
C GLY A 182 -9.91 4.73 -2.85
N THR A 183 -8.92 5.63 -2.86
CA THR A 183 -8.41 6.27 -4.08
C THR A 183 -7.54 5.32 -4.91
N GLY A 184 -7.73 5.32 -6.23
CA GLY A 184 -6.95 4.54 -7.18
C GLY A 184 -7.66 3.27 -7.64
N PHE A 185 -6.91 2.41 -8.32
CA PHE A 185 -7.40 1.14 -8.85
C PHE A 185 -6.97 -0.02 -7.96
N ASP A 186 -7.93 -0.74 -7.39
CA ASP A 186 -7.71 -1.86 -6.47
C ASP A 186 -8.05 -3.21 -7.11
N THR A 187 -7.20 -4.20 -6.86
CA THR A 187 -7.29 -5.57 -7.38
C THR A 187 -7.08 -6.61 -6.27
N SER A 188 -7.26 -6.19 -5.01
CA SER A 188 -7.13 -7.06 -3.84
C SER A 188 -8.28 -8.06 -3.75
N THR A 189 -9.44 -7.71 -4.31
CA THR A 189 -10.59 -8.59 -4.46
C THR A 189 -10.71 -9.10 -5.90
N TYR A 190 -11.53 -10.14 -6.08
CA TYR A 190 -11.76 -10.70 -7.42
C TYR A 190 -12.35 -9.66 -8.40
N TYR A 191 -13.12 -8.70 -7.89
CA TYR A 191 -13.81 -7.67 -8.65
C TYR A 191 -13.06 -6.35 -8.49
N PRO A 192 -12.27 -5.93 -9.50
CA PRO A 192 -11.50 -4.70 -9.40
C PRO A 192 -12.39 -3.49 -9.19
N THR A 193 -11.86 -2.51 -8.46
CA THR A 193 -12.57 -1.27 -8.17
C THR A 193 -11.70 -0.08 -8.54
N PHE A 194 -12.34 1.02 -8.89
CA PHE A 194 -11.70 2.30 -9.00
C PHE A 194 -12.44 3.29 -8.12
N GLY A 195 -11.71 4.00 -7.27
CA GLY A 195 -12.28 5.05 -6.45
C GLY A 195 -11.48 6.34 -6.47
N VAL A 196 -12.16 7.41 -6.11
CA VAL A 196 -11.56 8.73 -5.88
C VAL A 196 -12.07 9.19 -4.53
N GLY A 197 -11.17 9.18 -3.55
CA GLY A 197 -11.43 9.58 -2.18
C GLY A 197 -10.60 10.79 -1.78
N VAL A 198 -11.17 11.67 -0.97
CA VAL A 198 -10.49 12.84 -0.41
C VAL A 198 -10.77 13.00 1.08
N GLU A 199 -9.86 13.67 1.79
CA GLU A 199 -9.94 13.98 3.22
C GLU A 199 -9.66 15.45 3.53
N GLY A 200 -10.05 15.88 4.73
CA GLY A 200 -9.94 17.29 5.13
C GLY A 200 -10.87 18.23 4.33
N ILE A 201 -12.11 17.79 4.09
CA ILE A 201 -13.07 18.52 3.26
C ILE A 201 -13.70 19.70 4.01
N LYS A 202 -13.54 20.91 3.48
CA LYS A 202 -14.20 22.12 4.00
C LYS A 202 -15.69 22.10 3.67
N GLY A 203 -16.56 22.34 4.65
CA GLY A 203 -18.02 22.37 4.44
C GLY A 203 -18.72 21.01 4.50
N GLY A 204 -18.00 19.92 4.82
CA GLY A 204 -18.59 18.61 5.07
C GLY A 204 -19.48 18.12 3.92
N LYS A 205 -20.77 17.92 4.20
CA LYS A 205 -21.74 17.42 3.22
C LYS A 205 -21.96 18.35 2.03
N ASP A 206 -21.87 19.66 2.22
CA ASP A 206 -22.19 20.66 1.19
C ASP A 206 -21.12 20.73 0.09
N ALA A 207 -19.91 20.24 0.37
CA ALA A 207 -18.82 20.18 -0.61
C ALA A 207 -18.88 18.95 -1.53
N VAL A 208 -19.66 17.92 -1.17
CA VAL A 208 -19.74 16.67 -1.95
C VAL A 208 -20.13 16.91 -3.42
N PRO A 209 -21.15 17.72 -3.76
CA PRO A 209 -21.48 18.00 -5.16
C PRO A 209 -20.34 18.67 -5.94
N ALA A 210 -19.57 19.57 -5.30
CA ALA A 210 -18.44 20.25 -5.92
C ALA A 210 -17.30 19.27 -6.21
N ILE A 211 -16.96 18.41 -5.24
CA ILE A 211 -15.97 17.34 -5.41
C ILE A 211 -16.38 16.40 -6.54
N ARG A 212 -17.66 15.98 -6.57
CA ARG A 212 -18.16 15.11 -7.64
C ARG A 212 -17.98 15.72 -9.01
N LYS A 213 -18.38 16.98 -9.16
CA LYS A 213 -18.23 17.71 -10.40
C LYS A 213 -16.75 17.80 -10.81
N ALA A 214 -15.87 18.13 -9.87
CA ALA A 214 -14.44 18.22 -10.14
C ALA A 214 -13.85 16.90 -10.65
N VAL A 215 -14.24 15.75 -10.09
CA VAL A 215 -13.82 14.43 -10.58
C VAL A 215 -14.31 14.18 -12.01
N HIS A 216 -15.60 14.40 -12.28
CA HIS A 216 -16.17 14.16 -13.61
C HIS A 216 -15.55 15.10 -14.67
N ASP A 217 -15.36 16.38 -14.33
CA ASP A 217 -14.74 17.37 -15.21
C ASP A 217 -13.26 17.00 -15.49
N ALA A 218 -12.53 16.51 -14.49
CA ALA A 218 -11.15 16.06 -14.65
C ALA A 218 -11.04 14.83 -15.56
N LEU A 219 -11.87 13.80 -15.36
CA LEU A 219 -11.92 12.62 -16.22
C LEU A 219 -12.32 12.99 -17.66
N GLY A 220 -13.31 13.87 -17.82
CA GLY A 220 -13.73 14.37 -19.12
C GLY A 220 -12.63 15.14 -19.87
N LYS A 221 -11.86 15.97 -19.16
CA LYS A 221 -10.68 16.65 -19.73
C LYS A 221 -9.61 15.66 -20.18
N VAL A 222 -9.31 14.64 -19.37
CA VAL A 222 -8.34 13.60 -19.74
C VAL A 222 -8.77 12.87 -21.01
N VAL A 223 -10.05 12.53 -21.17
CA VAL A 223 -10.54 11.88 -22.40
C VAL A 223 -10.46 12.82 -23.62
N ALA A 224 -10.68 14.12 -23.43
CA ALA A 224 -10.64 15.10 -24.50
C ALA A 224 -9.21 15.44 -24.96
N GLU A 225 -8.35 15.79 -24.00
CA GLU A 225 -7.02 16.37 -24.19
C GLU A 225 -5.90 15.33 -24.14
N GLY A 226 -6.11 14.24 -23.40
CA GLY A 226 -5.14 13.16 -23.21
C GLY A 226 -4.22 13.34 -22.01
N PHE A 227 -3.37 12.34 -21.78
CA PHE A 227 -2.27 12.42 -20.82
C PHE A 227 -1.06 13.12 -21.41
N GLU A 228 -0.33 13.85 -20.56
CA GLU A 228 0.94 14.46 -20.93
C GLU A 228 1.99 13.38 -21.24
N GLN A 229 2.59 13.44 -22.43
CA GLN A 229 3.51 12.41 -22.92
C GLN A 229 4.75 12.24 -22.04
N GLU A 230 5.30 13.34 -21.52
CA GLU A 230 6.47 13.28 -20.61
C GLU A 230 6.15 12.55 -19.31
N ARG A 231 4.91 12.64 -18.84
CA ARG A 231 4.46 11.96 -17.62
C ARG A 231 4.23 10.48 -17.85
N VAL A 232 3.72 10.11 -19.02
CA VAL A 232 3.62 8.70 -19.44
C VAL A 232 5.02 8.09 -19.58
N ALA A 233 5.94 8.80 -20.24
CA ALA A 233 7.34 8.36 -20.38
C ALA A 233 8.02 8.20 -19.01
N GLY A 234 7.83 9.15 -18.10
CA GLY A 234 8.39 9.10 -16.75
C GLY A 234 7.88 7.90 -15.96
N LEU A 235 6.57 7.60 -16.03
CA LEU A 235 6.01 6.40 -15.39
C LEU A 235 6.61 5.11 -15.98
N LEU A 236 6.72 4.99 -17.31
CA LEU A 236 7.33 3.82 -17.93
C LEU A 236 8.80 3.65 -17.53
N HIS A 237 9.55 4.76 -17.40
CA HIS A 237 10.90 4.74 -16.88
C HIS A 237 10.96 4.28 -15.41
N GLN A 238 10.05 4.75 -14.55
CA GLN A 238 9.96 4.28 -13.16
C GLN A 238 9.65 2.78 -13.08
N LEU A 239 8.78 2.27 -13.97
CA LEU A 239 8.50 0.84 -14.03
C LEU A 239 9.74 0.04 -14.42
N GLU A 240 10.51 0.49 -15.42
CA GLU A 240 11.77 -0.14 -15.81
C GLU A 240 12.78 -0.15 -14.65
N LEU A 241 12.95 0.97 -13.95
CA LEU A 241 13.81 1.06 -12.77
C LEU A 241 13.37 0.10 -11.66
N SER A 242 12.05 0.01 -11.41
CA SER A 242 11.50 -0.88 -10.38
C SER A 242 11.77 -2.36 -10.66
N LEU A 243 11.75 -2.76 -11.95
CA LEU A 243 12.11 -4.11 -12.37
C LEU A 243 13.58 -4.44 -12.15
N LYS A 244 14.45 -3.45 -12.31
CA LYS A 244 15.88 -3.64 -12.14
C LYS A 244 16.30 -3.60 -10.68
N HIS A 245 15.55 -2.91 -9.84
CA HIS A 245 15.90 -2.71 -8.44
C HIS A 245 15.89 -4.02 -7.63
N VAL A 246 17.04 -4.36 -7.05
CA VAL A 246 17.21 -5.58 -6.25
C VAL A 246 16.93 -5.30 -4.78
N THR A 247 16.00 -6.06 -4.18
CA THR A 247 15.63 -5.93 -2.76
C THR A 247 15.88 -7.24 -2.01
N GLY A 248 16.24 -7.15 -0.73
CA GLY A 248 16.48 -8.33 0.12
C GLY A 248 15.21 -9.15 0.43
N ASN A 249 14.02 -8.60 0.18
CA ASN A 249 12.72 -9.24 0.44
C ASN A 249 11.95 -9.56 -0.86
N PHE A 250 12.66 -9.71 -1.99
CA PHE A 250 12.05 -9.95 -3.30
C PHE A 250 11.09 -11.15 -3.31
N GLY A 251 11.48 -12.29 -2.71
CA GLY A 251 10.62 -13.46 -2.61
C GLY A 251 9.30 -13.22 -1.86
N LEU A 252 9.30 -12.35 -0.85
CA LEU A 252 8.09 -11.97 -0.13
C LEU A 252 7.22 -11.02 -0.96
N GLN A 253 7.83 -10.06 -1.65
CA GLN A 253 7.11 -9.16 -2.56
C GLN A 253 6.44 -9.91 -3.71
N LEU A 254 7.15 -10.88 -4.30
CA LEU A 254 6.63 -11.74 -5.35
C LEU A 254 5.40 -12.52 -4.87
N MET A 255 5.48 -13.13 -3.68
CA MET A 255 4.37 -13.85 -3.05
C MET A 255 3.15 -12.94 -2.86
N HIS A 256 3.33 -11.73 -2.29
CA HIS A 256 2.24 -10.78 -2.12
C HIS A 256 1.62 -10.36 -3.47
N GLY A 257 2.46 -10.12 -4.49
CA GLY A 257 2.01 -9.69 -5.81
C GLY A 257 1.14 -10.72 -6.54
N ILE A 258 1.38 -12.01 -6.34
CA ILE A 258 0.63 -13.10 -7.01
C ILE A 258 -0.50 -13.68 -6.16
N SER A 259 -0.53 -13.43 -4.85
CA SER A 259 -1.47 -14.10 -3.93
C SER A 259 -2.93 -13.91 -4.32
N SER A 260 -3.32 -12.69 -4.72
CA SER A 260 -4.68 -12.39 -5.19
C SER A 260 -5.01 -13.21 -6.44
N VAL A 261 -4.16 -13.10 -7.47
CA VAL A 261 -4.30 -13.84 -8.74
C VAL A 261 -4.41 -15.35 -8.51
N TRP A 262 -3.55 -15.89 -7.64
CA TRP A 262 -3.51 -17.33 -7.34
C TRP A 262 -4.75 -17.80 -6.57
N ALA A 263 -5.26 -17.00 -5.63
CA ALA A 263 -6.49 -17.29 -4.90
C ALA A 263 -7.74 -17.28 -5.81
N HIS A 264 -7.64 -16.74 -7.02
CA HIS A 264 -8.76 -16.43 -7.91
C HIS A 264 -8.77 -17.19 -9.24
N ASP A 265 -8.01 -18.27 -9.46
CA ASP A 265 -8.05 -18.90 -10.80
C ASP A 265 -7.02 -18.40 -11.80
N GLY A 266 -6.21 -17.40 -11.43
CA GLY A 266 -5.41 -16.67 -12.39
C GLY A 266 -4.13 -17.39 -12.78
N ASP A 267 -3.66 -17.11 -14.00
CA ASP A 267 -2.34 -17.54 -14.46
C ASP A 267 -1.26 -16.69 -13.78
N VAL A 268 -0.64 -17.28 -12.76
CA VAL A 268 0.45 -16.66 -12.00
C VAL A 268 1.64 -16.32 -12.91
N ILE A 269 2.00 -17.20 -13.85
CA ILE A 269 3.19 -17.00 -14.69
C ILE A 269 2.97 -15.83 -15.63
N GLN A 270 1.79 -15.71 -16.24
CA GLN A 270 1.46 -14.55 -17.09
C GLN A 270 1.47 -13.24 -16.29
N ASN A 271 0.96 -13.26 -15.06
CA ASN A 271 0.94 -12.07 -14.20
C ASN A 271 2.34 -11.66 -13.67
N LEU A 272 3.32 -12.55 -13.75
CA LEU A 272 4.73 -12.25 -13.41
C LEU A 272 5.52 -11.69 -14.60
N GLN A 273 5.02 -11.83 -15.82
CA GLN A 273 5.73 -11.43 -17.04
C GLN A 273 5.48 -9.96 -17.38
N LEU A 274 6.32 -9.05 -16.86
CA LEU A 274 6.14 -7.62 -17.13
C LEU A 274 6.62 -7.19 -18.53
N ASN A 275 7.71 -7.75 -19.04
CA ASN A 275 8.26 -7.34 -20.35
C ASN A 275 7.24 -7.51 -21.50
N PRO A 276 6.53 -8.65 -21.65
CA PRO A 276 5.51 -8.79 -22.69
C PRO A 276 4.35 -7.80 -22.53
N LEU A 277 3.99 -7.43 -21.29
CA LEU A 277 2.94 -6.44 -21.04
C LEU A 277 3.38 -5.03 -21.45
N LEU A 278 4.64 -4.67 -21.17
CA LEU A 278 5.24 -3.40 -21.60
C LEU A 278 5.37 -3.31 -23.12
N GLU A 279 5.84 -4.37 -23.78
CA GLU A 279 5.91 -4.45 -25.24
C GLU A 279 4.53 -4.28 -25.87
N ARG A 280 3.53 -5.02 -25.37
CA ARG A 280 2.15 -4.91 -25.85
C ARG A 280 1.58 -3.52 -25.60
N LEU A 281 1.84 -2.91 -24.45
CA LEU A 281 1.39 -1.55 -24.16
C LEU A 281 1.96 -0.55 -25.16
N ASN A 282 3.27 -0.60 -25.42
CA ASN A 282 3.94 0.27 -26.39
C ASN A 282 3.36 0.07 -27.80
N ASP A 283 3.12 -1.18 -28.21
CA ASP A 283 2.49 -1.49 -29.49
C ASP A 283 1.09 -0.88 -29.60
N GLU A 284 0.23 -1.05 -28.59
CA GLU A 284 -1.13 -0.49 -28.62
C GLU A 284 -1.12 1.05 -28.61
N MET A 285 -0.25 1.67 -27.80
CA MET A 285 -0.08 3.13 -27.78
C MET A 285 0.46 3.67 -29.11
N SER A 286 1.30 2.91 -29.82
CA SER A 286 1.80 3.31 -31.14
C SER A 286 0.71 3.25 -32.23
N ARG A 287 -0.28 2.36 -32.07
CA ARG A 287 -1.41 2.20 -32.99
C ARG A 287 -2.51 3.22 -32.73
N ASP A 288 -2.79 3.49 -31.46
CA ASP A 288 -3.78 4.46 -31.02
C ASP A 288 -3.17 5.40 -29.96
N PRO A 289 -2.82 6.65 -30.35
CA PRO A 289 -2.34 7.65 -29.41
C PRO A 289 -3.32 7.99 -28.28
N LYS A 290 -4.62 7.62 -28.42
CA LYS A 290 -5.66 7.79 -27.41
C LYS A 290 -5.99 6.49 -26.65
N PHE A 291 -5.10 5.50 -26.68
CA PHE A 291 -5.32 4.20 -26.06
C PHE A 291 -5.52 4.29 -24.54
N LEU A 292 -4.76 5.11 -23.82
CA LEU A 292 -4.90 5.23 -22.36
C LEU A 292 -6.21 5.95 -22.00
N GLU A 293 -6.58 6.94 -22.80
CA GLU A 293 -7.82 7.71 -22.69
C GLU A 293 -9.04 6.85 -22.98
N SER A 294 -8.94 5.88 -23.89
CA SER A 294 -10.01 4.93 -24.15
C SER A 294 -10.31 4.09 -22.91
N TYR A 295 -9.29 3.73 -22.10
CA TYR A 295 -9.52 3.03 -20.84
C TYR A 295 -10.26 3.88 -19.81
N VAL A 296 -9.95 5.18 -19.74
CA VAL A 296 -10.71 6.12 -18.88
C VAL A 296 -12.17 6.14 -19.32
N ARG A 297 -12.43 6.33 -20.61
CA ARG A 297 -13.78 6.40 -21.18
C ARG A 297 -14.56 5.09 -21.00
N ASP A 298 -13.94 3.97 -21.37
CA ASP A 298 -14.62 2.68 -21.54
C ASP A 298 -14.72 1.88 -20.24
N TYR A 299 -13.91 2.19 -19.21
CA TYR A 299 -13.97 1.52 -17.92
C TYR A 299 -14.32 2.48 -16.78
N LEU A 300 -13.62 3.62 -16.67
CA LEU A 300 -13.74 4.51 -15.51
C LEU A 300 -14.88 5.53 -15.61
N MET A 301 -15.43 5.79 -16.80
CA MET A 301 -16.56 6.70 -17.01
C MET A 301 -17.88 5.97 -17.31
N ARG A 302 -17.93 4.65 -17.09
CA ARG A 302 -19.16 3.87 -17.21
C ARG A 302 -20.12 4.18 -16.05
N ASP A 303 -21.39 4.36 -16.40
CA ASP A 303 -22.48 4.65 -15.47
C ASP A 303 -23.42 3.45 -15.25
N ASP A 304 -23.13 2.29 -15.84
CA ASP A 304 -23.97 1.09 -15.75
C ASP A 304 -23.53 0.10 -14.65
N LEU A 305 -22.41 0.41 -13.98
CA LEU A 305 -21.83 -0.39 -12.91
C LEU A 305 -22.13 0.22 -11.55
N ARG A 306 -22.32 -0.64 -10.56
CA ARG A 306 -22.60 -0.23 -9.19
C ARG A 306 -21.47 0.64 -8.64
N GLU A 307 -21.88 1.82 -8.21
CA GLU A 307 -21.05 2.81 -7.53
C GLU A 307 -21.57 3.05 -6.11
N VAL A 308 -20.68 3.30 -5.16
CA VAL A 308 -21.00 3.74 -3.80
C VAL A 308 -20.35 5.09 -3.54
N GLN A 309 -21.13 6.00 -2.95
CA GLN A 309 -20.65 7.29 -2.48
C GLN A 309 -20.77 7.31 -0.97
N MET A 310 -19.66 7.50 -0.26
CA MET A 310 -19.62 7.50 1.20
C MET A 310 -18.97 8.78 1.72
N LEU A 311 -19.60 9.41 2.71
CA LEU A 311 -19.08 10.52 3.49
C LEU A 311 -18.98 10.10 4.96
N MET A 312 -17.80 10.24 5.55
CA MET A 312 -17.59 10.08 6.99
C MET A 312 -17.47 11.44 7.65
N LEU A 313 -18.31 11.67 8.65
CA LEU A 313 -18.26 12.86 9.50
C LEU A 313 -17.62 12.51 10.86
N PRO A 314 -16.72 13.36 11.36
CA PRO A 314 -16.12 13.19 12.67
C PRO A 314 -17.18 13.37 13.77
N SER A 315 -17.09 12.56 14.82
CA SER A 315 -17.93 12.65 16.02
C SER A 315 -17.06 12.43 17.26
N GLU A 316 -17.06 13.41 18.17
CA GLU A 316 -16.35 13.33 19.44
C GLU A 316 -16.90 12.21 20.34
N ASP A 317 -18.18 11.91 20.16
CA ASP A 317 -18.89 10.91 20.95
C ASP A 317 -18.73 9.48 20.40
N PHE A 318 -18.10 9.32 19.23
CA PHE A 318 -18.02 8.03 18.52
C PHE A 318 -17.45 6.91 19.39
N VAL A 319 -16.29 7.14 20.01
CA VAL A 319 -15.60 6.14 20.84
C VAL A 319 -16.43 5.83 22.09
N ARG A 320 -16.99 6.85 22.73
CA ARG A 320 -17.85 6.71 23.92
C ARG A 320 -19.10 5.88 23.61
N ASP A 321 -19.70 6.12 22.46
CA ASP A 321 -20.89 5.41 22.00
C ASP A 321 -20.58 3.96 21.62
N GLN A 322 -19.39 3.69 21.06
CA GLN A 322 -18.93 2.33 20.81
C GLN A 322 -18.74 1.54 22.11
N GLU A 323 -18.08 2.13 23.11
CA GLU A 323 -17.90 1.51 24.44
C GLU A 323 -19.23 1.31 25.17
N ARG A 324 -20.18 2.25 25.03
CA ARG A 324 -21.52 2.12 25.61
C ARG A 324 -22.24 0.90 25.03
N ARG A 325 -22.28 0.78 23.69
CA ARG A 325 -22.92 -0.35 23.00
C ARG A 325 -22.29 -1.68 23.39
N GLU A 326 -20.97 -1.72 23.55
CA GLU A 326 -20.27 -2.93 24.00
C GLU A 326 -20.65 -3.31 25.44
N ARG A 327 -20.67 -2.33 26.36
CA ARG A 327 -21.09 -2.55 27.75
C ARG A 327 -22.53 -3.02 27.85
N GLU A 328 -23.43 -2.44 27.06
CA GLU A 328 -24.83 -2.85 26.97
C GLU A 328 -24.97 -4.29 26.45
N SER A 329 -24.23 -4.63 25.39
CA SER A 329 -24.20 -6.00 24.85
C SER A 329 -23.68 -6.99 25.88
N LEU A 330 -22.59 -6.67 26.59
CA LEU A 330 -22.03 -7.53 27.63
C LEU A 330 -23.02 -7.71 28.80
N ALA A 331 -23.67 -6.64 29.23
CA ALA A 331 -24.68 -6.71 30.29
C ALA A 331 -25.87 -7.60 29.89
N ALA A 332 -26.34 -7.50 28.64
CA ALA A 332 -27.39 -8.36 28.13
C ALA A 332 -26.97 -9.84 28.13
N THR A 333 -25.76 -10.14 27.64
CA THR A 333 -25.23 -11.52 27.64
C THR A 333 -25.08 -12.08 29.06
N LEU A 334 -24.69 -11.27 30.05
CA LEU A 334 -24.55 -11.69 31.44
C LEU A 334 -25.89 -12.01 32.10
N ILE A 335 -26.97 -11.28 31.76
CA ILE A 335 -28.32 -11.54 32.30
C ILE A 335 -28.85 -12.91 31.83
N GLU A 336 -28.48 -13.35 30.64
CA GLU A 336 -28.90 -14.64 30.08
C GLU A 336 -28.16 -15.85 30.67
N GLN A 337 -27.05 -15.62 31.40
CA GLN A 337 -26.26 -16.71 31.99
C GLN A 337 -26.89 -17.23 33.29
N SER A 338 -26.92 -18.55 33.46
CA SER A 338 -27.27 -19.14 34.75
C SER A 338 -26.10 -19.05 35.74
N ASN A 339 -26.37 -19.20 37.04
CA ASN A 339 -25.31 -19.28 38.06
C ASN A 339 -24.31 -20.42 37.75
N ALA A 340 -24.79 -21.53 37.19
CA ALA A 340 -23.93 -22.65 36.79
C ALA A 340 -23.00 -22.28 35.62
N ASP A 341 -23.43 -21.42 34.70
CA ASP A 341 -22.61 -20.92 33.61
C ASP A 341 -21.55 -19.94 34.13
N LEU A 342 -21.90 -19.06 35.06
CA LEU A 342 -20.95 -18.14 35.71
C LEU A 342 -19.88 -18.91 36.50
N ASP A 343 -20.26 -19.95 37.24
CA ASP A 343 -19.31 -20.83 37.94
C ASP A 343 -18.42 -21.61 36.96
N ARG A 344 -18.95 -21.99 35.79
CA ARG A 344 -18.14 -22.61 34.72
C ARG A 344 -17.13 -21.60 34.16
N LEU A 345 -17.55 -20.36 33.86
CA LEU A 345 -16.68 -19.30 33.36
C LEU A 345 -15.54 -19.00 34.34
N ALA A 346 -15.83 -18.84 35.63
CA ALA A 346 -14.81 -18.59 36.65
C ALA A 346 -13.76 -19.72 36.69
N ARG A 347 -14.20 -20.99 36.67
CA ARG A 347 -13.30 -22.15 36.65
C ARG A 347 -12.46 -22.21 35.37
N THR A 348 -13.07 -21.95 34.21
CA THR A 348 -12.36 -21.93 32.92
C THR A 348 -11.30 -20.82 32.89
N THR A 349 -11.63 -19.62 33.39
CA THR A 349 -10.68 -18.50 33.49
C THR A 349 -9.50 -18.84 34.38
N GLU A 350 -9.74 -19.44 35.56
CA GLU A 350 -8.65 -19.87 36.46
C GLU A 350 -7.79 -20.96 35.81
N GLN A 351 -8.39 -21.92 35.11
CA GLN A 351 -7.66 -22.95 34.38
C GLN A 351 -6.81 -22.36 33.25
N LEU A 352 -7.35 -21.38 32.50
CA LEU A 352 -6.64 -20.69 31.44
C LEU A 352 -5.45 -19.90 32.00
N GLU A 353 -5.63 -19.18 33.10
CA GLU A 353 -4.55 -18.43 33.75
C GLU A 353 -3.42 -19.37 34.20
N ARG A 354 -3.77 -20.48 34.87
CA ARG A 354 -2.79 -21.51 35.25
C ARG A 354 -2.08 -22.11 34.04
N HIS A 355 -2.79 -22.29 32.93
CA HIS A 355 -2.20 -22.81 31.70
C HIS A 355 -1.21 -21.81 31.07
N GLN A 356 -1.55 -20.52 31.03
CA GLN A 356 -0.68 -19.46 30.50
C GLN A 356 0.58 -19.26 31.34
N GLN A 357 0.51 -19.45 32.65
CA GLN A 357 1.66 -19.35 33.56
C GLN A 357 2.50 -20.63 33.63
N LYS A 358 2.01 -21.75 33.12
CA LYS A 358 2.72 -23.03 33.15
C LYS A 358 3.95 -22.96 32.23
N LYS A 359 5.13 -23.30 32.77
CA LYS A 359 6.34 -23.46 31.97
C LYS A 359 6.14 -24.60 30.95
N GLN A 360 6.28 -24.28 29.67
CA GLN A 360 6.11 -25.23 28.57
C GLN A 360 7.47 -25.82 28.15
N PRO A 361 7.52 -27.10 27.72
CA PRO A 361 8.73 -27.70 27.18
C PRO A 361 9.04 -27.05 25.82
N VAL A 362 10.26 -26.55 25.67
CA VAL A 362 10.72 -25.88 24.43
C VAL A 362 11.57 -26.83 23.57
N GLU A 363 11.94 -27.98 24.11
CA GLU A 363 12.81 -28.98 23.49
C GLU A 363 12.16 -29.68 22.29
N CYS A 364 10.84 -29.53 22.11
CA CYS A 364 10.11 -30.08 20.96
C CYS A 364 10.20 -29.21 19.69
N LEU A 365 10.72 -27.98 19.78
CA LEU A 365 10.87 -27.08 18.64
C LEU A 365 12.23 -27.28 17.98
N PRO A 366 12.31 -27.33 16.62
CA PRO A 366 13.58 -27.29 15.94
C PRO A 366 14.28 -25.95 16.22
N THR A 367 15.59 -25.98 16.42
CA THR A 367 16.40 -24.79 16.66
C THR A 367 17.75 -24.92 15.99
N LEU A 368 18.30 -23.78 15.56
CA LEU A 368 19.68 -23.70 15.12
C LEU A 368 20.61 -23.64 16.33
N THR A 369 21.87 -23.96 16.10
CA THR A 369 22.95 -23.95 17.09
C THR A 369 23.90 -22.78 16.84
N LEU A 370 24.79 -22.52 17.80
CA LEU A 370 25.85 -21.52 17.61
C LEU A 370 26.82 -21.90 16.49
N ASP A 371 26.91 -23.18 16.14
CA ASP A 371 27.77 -23.65 15.06
C ASP A 371 27.18 -23.36 13.66
N ASP A 372 25.87 -23.07 13.57
CA ASP A 372 25.21 -22.65 12.32
C ASP A 372 25.44 -21.17 11.99
N ILE A 373 26.01 -20.39 12.92
CA ILE A 373 26.32 -18.98 12.73
C ILE A 373 27.72 -18.84 12.14
N PRO A 374 27.89 -18.24 10.94
CA PRO A 374 29.20 -17.96 10.38
C PRO A 374 30.07 -17.16 11.36
N ARG A 375 31.29 -17.65 11.65
CA ARG A 375 32.21 -17.01 12.61
C ARG A 375 32.89 -15.75 12.06
N VAL A 376 32.86 -15.60 10.74
CA VAL A 376 33.42 -14.47 10.01
C VAL A 376 32.34 -14.02 9.04
N GLU A 377 32.10 -12.71 9.00
CA GLU A 377 31.23 -12.10 8.00
C GLU A 377 31.88 -12.28 6.63
N GLU A 378 31.14 -12.83 5.66
CA GLU A 378 31.61 -12.88 4.28
C GLU A 378 31.75 -11.43 3.79
N GLY A 379 33.00 -11.02 3.52
CA GLY A 379 33.36 -9.66 3.18
C GLY A 379 32.78 -9.20 1.85
N ASN A 380 31.52 -8.80 1.82
CA ASN A 380 30.91 -8.14 0.65
C ASN A 380 31.34 -6.67 0.52
N PHE A 381 32.28 -6.20 1.36
CA PHE A 381 32.83 -4.84 1.36
C PHE A 381 34.23 -4.73 0.73
N ASP A 382 34.72 -5.81 0.10
CA ASP A 382 36.11 -5.91 -0.38
C ASP A 382 36.42 -5.03 -1.62
N HIS A 383 35.46 -4.24 -2.11
CA HIS A 383 35.60 -3.40 -3.30
C HIS A 383 35.22 -1.93 -3.05
N ILE A 384 35.74 -1.34 -1.98
CA ILE A 384 35.63 0.11 -1.75
C ILE A 384 36.90 0.79 -2.29
N ASP A 385 36.79 1.45 -3.43
CA ASP A 385 37.84 2.35 -3.93
C ASP A 385 37.61 3.75 -3.37
N LYS A 386 38.56 4.22 -2.57
CA LYS A 386 38.53 5.55 -1.97
C LYS A 386 39.40 6.48 -2.79
N THR A 387 38.77 7.50 -3.36
CA THR A 387 39.46 8.55 -4.10
C THR A 387 39.07 9.92 -3.57
N GLN A 388 39.84 10.93 -3.95
CA GLN A 388 39.58 12.31 -3.60
C GLN A 388 39.21 13.08 -4.87
N LEU A 389 37.94 13.47 -4.98
CA LEU A 389 37.47 14.35 -6.06
C LEU A 389 37.57 15.79 -5.55
N ASN A 390 38.59 16.52 -6.04
CA ASN A 390 38.96 17.85 -5.54
C ASN A 390 39.24 17.86 -4.03
N SER A 391 38.35 18.45 -3.23
CA SER A 391 38.43 18.51 -1.77
C SER A 391 37.49 17.52 -1.06
N THR A 392 36.73 16.72 -1.82
CA THR A 392 35.70 15.82 -1.29
C THR A 392 36.18 14.37 -1.30
N SER A 393 36.03 13.67 -0.18
CA SER A 393 36.27 12.23 -0.09
C SER A 393 35.16 11.48 -0.83
N THR A 394 35.51 10.57 -1.72
CA THR A 394 34.56 9.82 -2.54
C THR A 394 34.85 8.33 -2.43
N GLU A 395 33.79 7.53 -2.27
CA GLU A 395 33.87 6.08 -2.16
C GLU A 395 33.09 5.46 -3.33
N PHE A 396 33.77 4.67 -4.14
CA PHE A 396 33.17 3.83 -5.16
C PHE A 396 33.03 2.42 -4.61
N VAL A 397 31.79 2.00 -4.36
CA VAL A 397 31.49 0.68 -3.79
C VAL A 397 31.09 -0.26 -4.91
N GLY A 398 31.99 -1.18 -5.26
CA GLY A 398 31.68 -2.30 -6.15
C GLY A 398 30.87 -3.35 -5.42
N VAL A 399 29.72 -3.72 -5.96
CA VAL A 399 28.92 -4.86 -5.48
C VAL A 399 28.81 -5.91 -6.59
N PRO A 400 28.56 -7.20 -6.25
CA PRO A 400 28.50 -8.27 -7.26
C PRO A 400 27.52 -7.98 -8.40
N SER A 401 26.40 -7.31 -8.11
CA SER A 401 25.48 -6.78 -9.12
C SER A 401 24.60 -5.68 -8.53
N THR A 402 24.41 -4.61 -9.30
CA THR A 402 23.34 -3.62 -9.08
C THR A 402 22.21 -3.77 -10.09
N ASN A 403 22.29 -4.78 -10.96
CA ASN A 403 21.38 -4.98 -12.09
C ASN A 403 21.22 -3.71 -12.95
N GLU A 404 22.35 -3.09 -13.32
CA GLU A 404 22.41 -1.87 -14.13
C GLU A 404 21.73 -0.65 -13.47
N ILE A 405 21.84 -0.51 -12.16
CA ILE A 405 21.46 0.70 -11.44
C ILE A 405 22.69 1.35 -10.83
N SER A 406 22.81 2.66 -11.01
CA SER A 406 23.80 3.49 -10.34
C SER A 406 23.15 4.13 -9.11
N TYR A 407 23.78 4.00 -7.95
CA TYR A 407 23.33 4.62 -6.70
C TYR A 407 24.25 5.77 -6.33
N LEU A 408 23.66 6.92 -6.03
CA LEU A 408 24.40 8.12 -5.64
C LEU A 408 23.97 8.54 -4.24
N ARG A 409 24.96 8.78 -3.38
CA ARG A 409 24.76 9.24 -2.00
C ARG A 409 25.70 10.42 -1.74
N LEU A 410 25.13 11.57 -1.41
CA LEU A 410 25.87 12.77 -1.04
C LEU A 410 25.63 13.04 0.44
N LEU A 411 26.70 13.03 1.22
CA LEU A 411 26.65 13.26 2.66
C LEU A 411 27.23 14.64 2.97
N PHE A 412 26.42 15.51 3.57
CA PHE A 412 26.82 16.85 4.00
C PHE A 412 26.94 16.91 5.51
N ASP A 413 28.04 17.44 6.00
CA ASP A 413 28.23 17.69 7.43
C ASP A 413 27.31 18.81 7.92
N MET A 414 26.65 18.61 9.08
CA MET A 414 25.77 19.60 9.71
C MET A 414 26.39 20.28 10.94
N GLU A 415 27.66 20.05 11.27
CA GLU A 415 28.35 20.68 12.40
C GLU A 415 28.32 22.22 12.33
N ALA A 416 28.39 22.78 11.12
CA ALA A 416 28.34 24.23 10.91
C ALA A 416 26.91 24.83 11.00
N LEU A 417 25.86 24.00 11.06
CA LEU A 417 24.47 24.46 11.08
C LEU A 417 24.10 25.00 12.48
N PRO A 418 23.69 26.29 12.60
CA PRO A 418 23.32 26.84 13.89
C PRO A 418 22.14 26.09 14.54
N PRO A 419 22.14 25.87 15.86
CA PRO A 419 21.09 25.11 16.56
C PRO A 419 19.67 25.64 16.34
N ALA A 420 19.52 26.94 16.07
CA ALA A 420 18.23 27.55 15.78
C ALA A 420 17.54 26.94 14.55
N TYR A 421 18.31 26.45 13.58
CA TYR A 421 17.81 25.86 12.33
C TYR A 421 17.52 24.37 12.42
N HIS A 422 17.98 23.68 13.48
CA HIS A 422 17.76 22.24 13.66
C HIS A 422 16.27 21.87 13.64
N ARG A 423 15.41 22.74 14.20
CA ARG A 423 13.95 22.55 14.21
C ARG A 423 13.32 22.52 12.81
N TYR A 424 13.95 23.16 11.82
CA TYR A 424 13.45 23.25 10.45
C TYR A 424 13.96 22.13 9.56
N MET A 425 14.89 21.31 10.05
CA MET A 425 15.47 20.23 9.24
C MET A 425 14.43 19.24 8.75
N ASN A 426 13.46 18.88 9.60
CA ASN A 426 12.38 17.96 9.20
C ASN A 426 11.53 18.55 8.07
N VAL A 427 11.24 19.86 8.12
CA VAL A 427 10.49 20.54 7.07
C VAL A 427 11.32 20.58 5.79
N PHE A 428 12.59 21.02 5.90
CA PHE A 428 13.51 21.10 4.78
C PHE A 428 13.67 19.76 4.06
N THR A 429 13.92 18.66 4.79
CA THR A 429 14.09 17.32 4.20
C THR A 429 12.81 16.81 3.53
N THR A 430 11.64 17.19 4.05
CA THR A 430 10.33 16.78 3.52
C THR A 430 9.98 17.52 2.22
N VAL A 431 10.31 18.82 2.13
CA VAL A 431 9.98 19.64 0.95
C VAL A 431 11.07 19.62 -0.13
N PHE A 432 12.25 19.07 0.18
CA PHE A 432 13.35 18.98 -0.77
C PHE A 432 12.96 18.12 -1.98
N GLY A 433 13.11 18.67 -3.20
CA GLY A 433 12.69 18.00 -4.43
C GLY A 433 11.19 18.14 -4.75
N SER A 434 10.42 18.81 -3.89
CA SER A 434 8.98 19.08 -4.08
C SER A 434 8.67 20.55 -4.42
N LEU A 435 9.66 21.43 -4.29
CA LEU A 435 9.56 22.85 -4.65
C LEU A 435 10.15 23.08 -6.05
N GLY A 436 9.57 24.00 -6.82
CA GLY A 436 10.05 24.32 -8.16
C GLY A 436 11.45 24.96 -8.19
N THR A 437 12.05 24.99 -9.37
CA THR A 437 13.31 25.71 -9.67
C THR A 437 13.01 26.96 -10.50
N SER A 438 14.01 27.75 -10.88
CA SER A 438 13.79 28.86 -11.83
C SER A 438 13.38 28.37 -13.22
N ARG A 439 13.63 27.09 -13.52
CA ARG A 439 13.37 26.46 -14.81
C ARG A 439 12.10 25.62 -14.83
N TYR A 440 11.78 24.95 -13.73
CA TYR A 440 10.66 24.00 -13.65
C TYR A 440 9.67 24.41 -12.57
N ALA A 441 8.39 24.40 -12.89
CA ALA A 441 7.35 24.59 -11.89
C ALA A 441 7.30 23.42 -10.90
N TYR A 442 6.71 23.64 -9.73
CA TYR A 442 6.64 22.62 -8.67
C TYR A 442 5.84 21.37 -9.09
N ASP A 443 4.87 21.52 -10.00
CA ASP A 443 4.05 20.43 -10.52
C ASP A 443 4.72 19.72 -11.69
N GLU A 444 5.66 20.36 -12.40
CA GLU A 444 6.45 19.76 -13.49
C GLU A 444 7.66 18.98 -12.97
N LEU A 445 8.32 19.48 -11.92
CA LEU A 445 9.56 18.94 -11.39
C LEU A 445 9.49 17.43 -11.06
N PRO A 446 8.42 16.89 -10.44
CA PRO A 446 8.32 15.45 -10.19
C PRO A 446 8.38 14.61 -11.47
N THR A 447 7.80 15.09 -12.58
CA THR A 447 7.87 14.42 -13.89
C THR A 447 9.30 14.43 -14.43
N VAL A 448 10.02 15.54 -14.26
CA VAL A 448 11.44 15.65 -14.66
C VAL A 448 12.32 14.69 -13.85
N ILE A 449 12.14 14.65 -12.53
CA ILE A 449 12.84 13.71 -11.63
C ILE A 449 12.57 12.27 -12.07
N ALA A 450 11.30 11.93 -12.32
CA ALA A 450 10.87 10.60 -12.72
C ALA A 450 11.34 10.18 -14.12
N ASN A 451 11.78 11.10 -14.97
CA ASN A 451 12.31 10.80 -16.31
C ASN A 451 13.83 10.55 -16.35
N CYS A 452 14.56 10.95 -15.30
CA CYS A 452 16.02 10.80 -15.25
C CYS A 452 16.50 9.91 -14.09
N SER A 453 15.71 9.76 -13.02
CA SER A 453 16.12 9.06 -11.81
C SER A 453 14.95 8.28 -11.19
N GLY A 454 15.23 7.36 -10.28
CA GLY A 454 14.25 6.66 -9.44
C GLY A 454 13.76 7.48 -8.25
N GLY A 455 13.85 8.81 -8.33
CA GLY A 455 13.51 9.73 -7.25
C GLY A 455 14.73 10.29 -6.52
N VAL A 456 14.49 11.36 -5.76
CA VAL A 456 15.49 12.02 -4.92
C VAL A 456 14.97 12.01 -3.49
N SER A 457 15.80 11.57 -2.55
CA SER A 457 15.48 11.58 -1.13
C SER A 457 16.47 12.43 -0.35
N CYS A 458 15.95 13.14 0.65
CA CYS A 458 16.73 13.98 1.55
C CYS A 458 16.39 13.58 2.99
N SER A 459 17.40 13.31 3.81
CA SER A 459 17.19 12.89 5.20
C SER A 459 18.27 13.43 6.13
N ALA A 460 17.85 13.86 7.32
CA ALA A 460 18.77 14.20 8.40
C ALA A 460 19.17 12.92 9.13
N MET A 461 20.46 12.65 9.20
CA MET A 461 21.06 11.50 9.88
C MET A 461 21.80 11.93 11.13
N THR A 462 21.71 11.11 12.17
CA THR A 462 22.53 11.25 13.38
C THR A 462 23.20 9.91 13.66
N ALA A 463 24.53 9.89 13.67
CA ALA A 463 25.34 8.70 13.94
C ALA A 463 26.05 8.88 15.30
N PRO A 464 25.65 8.14 16.34
CA PRO A 464 26.38 8.17 17.62
C PRO A 464 27.77 7.55 17.46
N SER A 465 28.70 7.94 18.34
CA SER A 465 30.03 7.33 18.36
C SER A 465 29.93 5.84 18.70
N LEU A 466 30.65 5.01 17.91
CA LEU A 466 30.76 3.56 18.14
C LEU A 466 31.76 3.23 19.26
N THR A 467 32.65 4.16 19.61
CA THR A 467 33.73 3.96 20.59
C THR A 467 33.43 4.61 21.92
N ASN A 468 32.72 5.74 21.95
CA ASN A 468 32.39 6.40 23.21
C ASN A 468 31.12 7.25 23.13
N VAL A 469 30.00 6.67 23.57
CA VAL A 469 28.67 7.30 23.56
C VAL A 469 28.56 8.48 24.54
N HIS A 470 29.43 8.58 25.55
CA HIS A 470 29.32 9.59 26.61
C HIS A 470 30.19 10.82 26.40
N SER A 471 31.35 10.70 25.75
CA SER A 471 32.30 11.80 25.60
C SER A 471 32.41 12.37 24.19
N GLU A 472 31.93 11.64 23.18
CA GLU A 472 31.99 12.10 21.79
C GLU A 472 30.59 12.53 21.33
N PRO A 473 30.44 13.74 20.75
CA PRO A 473 29.17 14.16 20.20
C PRO A 473 28.79 13.26 19.02
N SER A 474 27.50 13.00 18.86
CA SER A 474 26.99 12.32 17.66
C SER A 474 27.29 13.16 16.42
N LYS A 475 27.73 12.49 15.35
CA LYS A 475 27.87 13.14 14.05
C LYS A 475 26.50 13.39 13.45
N GLN A 476 26.27 14.60 12.97
CA GLN A 476 25.05 15.00 12.31
C GLN A 476 25.35 15.24 10.84
N SER A 477 24.58 14.62 9.96
CA SER A 477 24.77 14.78 8.51
C SER A 477 23.44 14.86 7.78
N LEU A 478 23.42 15.55 6.65
CA LEU A 478 22.33 15.51 5.70
C LEU A 478 22.70 14.52 4.60
N LEU A 479 21.86 13.51 4.37
CA LEU A 479 22.04 12.53 3.31
C LEU A 479 21.07 12.85 2.17
N LEU A 480 21.62 13.17 1.00
CA LEU A 480 20.89 13.13 -0.27
C LEU A 480 21.17 11.79 -0.94
N SER A 481 20.13 11.10 -1.38
CA SER A 481 20.26 9.84 -2.10
C SER A 481 19.39 9.82 -3.35
N THR A 482 19.89 9.21 -4.41
CA THR A 482 19.14 8.93 -5.64
C THR A 482 19.68 7.66 -6.29
N MET A 483 18.94 7.16 -7.27
CA MET A 483 19.34 6.06 -8.13
C MET A 483 18.91 6.34 -9.56
N CYS A 484 19.65 5.83 -10.54
CA CYS A 484 19.32 6.03 -11.95
C CYS A 484 19.93 4.93 -12.83
N LEU A 485 19.46 4.84 -14.08
CA LEU A 485 20.10 3.99 -15.08
C LEU A 485 21.47 4.59 -15.49
N PRO A 486 22.47 3.76 -15.87
CA PRO A 486 23.81 4.22 -16.21
C PRO A 486 23.86 5.35 -17.24
N HIS A 487 22.98 5.31 -18.24
CA HIS A 487 22.92 6.33 -19.30
C HIS A 487 22.24 7.64 -18.87
N LYS A 488 21.68 7.69 -17.66
CA LYS A 488 20.99 8.86 -17.07
C LYS A 488 21.78 9.55 -15.95
N VAL A 489 23.00 9.08 -15.66
CA VAL A 489 23.83 9.61 -14.55
C VAL A 489 24.11 11.10 -14.69
N ASP A 490 24.49 11.56 -15.89
CA ASP A 490 24.81 12.97 -16.13
C ASP A 490 23.57 13.87 -15.99
N GLU A 491 22.42 13.42 -16.49
CA GLU A 491 21.14 14.13 -16.34
C GLU A 491 20.73 14.20 -14.86
N THR A 492 20.87 13.09 -14.13
CA THR A 492 20.55 13.00 -12.70
C THR A 492 21.44 13.94 -11.86
N LEU A 493 22.75 13.95 -12.13
CA LEU A 493 23.71 14.82 -11.44
C LEU A 493 23.41 16.30 -11.73
N SER A 494 23.08 16.62 -12.97
CA SER A 494 22.69 17.98 -13.37
C SER A 494 21.43 18.44 -12.62
N LEU A 495 20.42 17.57 -12.52
CA LEU A 495 19.21 17.86 -11.77
C LEU A 495 19.46 18.01 -10.27
N LEU A 496 20.26 17.13 -9.66
CA LEU A 496 20.64 17.26 -8.24
C LEU A 496 21.37 18.58 -7.97
N HIS A 497 22.26 19.00 -8.87
CA HIS A 497 22.91 20.30 -8.78
C HIS A 497 21.89 21.44 -8.86
N GLU A 498 20.96 21.39 -9.83
CA GLU A 498 19.89 22.37 -9.96
C GLU A 498 19.04 22.47 -8.68
N LEU A 499 18.60 21.35 -8.12
CA LEU A 499 17.85 21.30 -6.85
C LEU A 499 18.63 21.93 -5.68
N LEU A 500 19.95 21.69 -5.62
CA LEU A 500 20.79 22.26 -4.56
C LEU A 500 21.00 23.78 -4.71
N THR A 501 21.06 24.29 -5.93
CA THR A 501 21.48 25.68 -6.20
C THR A 501 20.35 26.65 -6.56
N ASP A 502 19.22 26.13 -7.05
CA ASP A 502 18.18 26.93 -7.72
C ASP A 502 16.75 26.62 -7.26
N THR A 503 16.58 25.86 -6.18
CA THR A 503 15.25 25.66 -5.57
C THR A 503 14.66 26.99 -5.11
N GLN A 504 13.43 27.27 -5.53
CA GLN A 504 12.69 28.47 -5.16
C GLN A 504 11.93 28.24 -3.85
N PHE A 505 12.42 28.84 -2.76
CA PHE A 505 11.82 28.73 -1.42
C PHE A 505 10.76 29.80 -1.09
N LEU A 506 10.44 30.69 -2.06
CA LEU A 506 9.59 31.86 -1.86
C LEU A 506 8.35 31.84 -2.75
#